data_AF-A0A1E1WDU9-F1
#
_entry.id   AF-A0A1E1WDU9-F1
#
_cell.length_a   1.000
_cell.length_b   1.000
_cell.length_c   1.000
_cell.angle_alpha   90.00
_cell.angle_beta   90.00
_cell.angle_gamma   90.00
#
_symmetry.space_group_name_H-M   'P 1'
#
loop_
_entity.id
_entity.type
_entity.pdbx_description
1 polymer ?
#
loop_
_entity_poly.entity_id
_entity_poly.type
_entity_poly.pdbx_seq_one_letter_code
_entity_poly.pdbx_strand_id
1 'polypeptide(L)'
;MNMEYHYSDLCIPTDHLLTDHYAAEYAPQYLVPSQEAEYAVRSSVLVDGGDRFGVSAVVFDKYEELIWMGNQGGHVTSYYGPTMQKYTSFQVHESEEVRDIITVEQGIYVLTKSILRHQIRRGIPKHTFRSSNMTDMQCLYQVSPTKLVMGGHQEKLLELDLNKMAETVIARQEEGCAVVRSGG
;
A
#
# COMPACT_ATOMS: atom_id res chain seq x y z
N MET A 1 20.38 -0.22 -36.84
CA MET A 1 21.09 -0.79 -35.68
C MET A 1 20.01 -1.29 -34.73
N ASN A 2 19.58 -2.54 -34.95
CA ASN A 2 18.53 -3.21 -34.18
C ASN A 2 19.19 -3.93 -33.01
N MET A 3 18.60 -3.84 -31.82
CA MET A 3 19.04 -4.56 -30.63
C MET A 3 18.02 -5.68 -30.38
N GLU A 4 18.37 -6.90 -30.81
CA GLU A 4 17.66 -8.13 -30.45
C GLU A 4 18.12 -8.56 -29.05
N TYR A 5 17.17 -8.89 -28.19
CA TYR A 5 17.45 -9.54 -26.91
C TYR A 5 17.46 -11.05 -27.11
N HIS A 6 18.64 -11.66 -27.03
CA HIS A 6 18.80 -13.11 -26.95
C HIS A 6 18.36 -13.60 -25.58
N TYR A 7 17.23 -14.31 -25.51
CA TYR A 7 16.93 -15.18 -24.39
C TYR A 7 17.77 -16.45 -24.55
N SER A 8 18.65 -16.73 -23.59
CA SER A 8 19.43 -17.96 -23.53
C SER A 8 18.51 -19.15 -23.25
N ASP A 9 18.42 -20.05 -24.22
CA ASP A 9 17.88 -21.41 -24.11
C ASP A 9 18.55 -22.17 -22.96
N LEU A 10 17.84 -22.39 -21.85
CA LEU A 10 18.19 -23.41 -20.86
C LEU A 10 16.90 -24.02 -20.27
N CYS A 11 16.03 -24.49 -21.16
CA CYS A 11 14.95 -25.43 -20.83
C CYS A 11 14.92 -26.52 -21.91
N ILE A 12 15.97 -27.35 -21.95
CA ILE A 12 15.90 -28.65 -22.63
C ILE A 12 15.77 -29.72 -21.54
N PRO A 13 14.65 -30.47 -21.47
CA PRO A 13 14.59 -31.64 -20.62
C PRO A 13 15.56 -32.67 -21.18
N THR A 14 16.66 -32.92 -20.47
CA THR A 14 17.67 -33.91 -20.89
C THR A 14 17.30 -35.28 -20.31
N ASP A 15 16.09 -35.76 -20.60
CA ASP A 15 15.60 -37.06 -20.10
C ASP A 15 16.03 -38.26 -20.97
N HIS A 16 16.97 -38.06 -21.91
CA HIS A 16 17.35 -39.10 -22.88
C HIS A 16 18.84 -39.43 -22.96
N LEU A 17 19.67 -39.05 -21.98
CA LEU A 17 21.12 -39.35 -22.00
C LEU A 17 21.68 -40.11 -20.80
N LEU A 18 20.87 -40.88 -20.07
CA LEU A 18 21.39 -41.82 -19.07
C LEU A 18 20.76 -43.22 -19.28
N THR A 19 21.26 -43.93 -20.27
CA THR A 19 21.24 -45.40 -20.26
C THR A 19 22.48 -45.85 -19.51
N ASP A 20 22.35 -46.02 -18.19
CA ASP A 20 23.18 -46.97 -17.46
C ASP A 20 22.40 -47.46 -16.24
N HIS A 21 21.88 -48.67 -16.41
CA HIS A 21 21.46 -49.55 -15.33
C HIS A 21 22.65 -49.65 -14.36
N TYR A 22 22.45 -49.46 -13.04
CA TYR A 22 23.43 -49.51 -11.92
C TYR A 22 23.70 -48.22 -11.11
N ALA A 23 22.91 -47.15 -11.20
CA ALA A 23 23.00 -46.01 -10.27
C ALA A 23 21.90 -46.01 -9.18
N ALA A 24 21.45 -47.18 -8.72
CA ALA A 24 20.39 -47.30 -7.73
C ALA A 24 20.87 -47.33 -6.26
N GLU A 25 22.16 -47.19 -5.99
CA GLU A 25 22.68 -47.24 -4.61
C GLU A 25 23.65 -46.08 -4.38
N TYR A 26 23.38 -45.30 -3.32
CA TYR A 26 23.95 -43.97 -2.99
C TYR A 26 23.28 -42.76 -3.64
N ALA A 27 21.97 -42.61 -3.43
CA ALA A 27 21.43 -41.28 -3.19
C ALA A 27 21.84 -40.83 -1.77
N PRO A 28 22.50 -39.68 -1.57
CA PRO A 28 22.64 -39.13 -0.22
C PRO A 28 21.25 -38.83 0.34
N GLN A 29 20.84 -39.59 1.36
CA GLN A 29 19.50 -39.54 1.98
C GLN A 29 19.21 -38.27 2.79
N TYR A 30 20.08 -37.26 2.78
CA TYR A 30 19.86 -36.00 3.49
C TYR A 30 20.44 -34.81 2.72
N LEU A 31 19.89 -34.52 1.54
CA LEU A 31 19.68 -33.14 1.14
C LEU A 31 18.18 -32.94 1.05
N VAL A 32 17.57 -32.66 2.20
CA VAL A 32 16.34 -31.88 2.21
C VAL A 32 16.72 -30.57 1.51
N PRO A 33 16.13 -30.21 0.36
CA PRO A 33 16.27 -28.84 -0.12
C PRO A 33 15.78 -28.00 1.05
N SER A 34 16.63 -27.16 1.62
CA SER A 34 16.18 -26.21 2.62
C SER A 34 15.17 -25.31 1.92
N GLN A 35 13.91 -25.72 1.93
CA GLN A 35 12.74 -24.93 1.53
C GLN A 35 12.47 -23.85 2.58
N GLU A 36 13.53 -23.39 3.24
CA GLU A 36 13.53 -22.29 4.18
C GLU A 36 13.55 -21.01 3.35
N ALA A 37 12.41 -20.33 3.33
CA ALA A 37 12.25 -18.93 2.96
C ALA A 37 12.36 -18.55 1.47
N GLU A 38 11.71 -19.30 0.57
CA GLU A 38 11.50 -18.80 -0.80
C GLU A 38 10.22 -17.92 -0.85
N TYR A 39 10.37 -16.64 -1.19
CA TYR A 39 9.23 -15.75 -1.44
C TYR A 39 8.61 -16.08 -2.80
N ALA A 40 7.29 -16.31 -2.82
CA ALA A 40 6.53 -16.53 -4.05
C ALA A 40 5.35 -15.55 -4.14
N VAL A 41 5.03 -15.12 -5.35
CA VAL A 41 3.82 -14.33 -5.60
C VAL A 41 2.59 -15.18 -5.27
N ARG A 42 1.75 -14.69 -4.35
CA ARG A 42 0.55 -15.40 -3.90
C ARG A 42 -0.71 -14.99 -4.65
N SER A 43 -0.84 -13.72 -4.96
CA SER A 43 -2.04 -13.14 -5.55
C SER A 43 -1.73 -11.84 -6.26
N SER A 44 -2.51 -11.54 -7.29
CA SER A 44 -2.48 -10.30 -8.04
C SER A 44 -3.91 -9.88 -8.32
N VAL A 45 -4.24 -8.62 -8.03
CA VAL A 45 -5.57 -8.08 -8.30
C VAL A 45 -5.47 -6.99 -9.34
N LEU A 46 -6.23 -7.13 -10.43
CA LEU A 46 -6.51 -6.01 -11.32
C LEU A 46 -7.61 -5.17 -10.68
N VAL A 47 -7.30 -3.92 -10.34
CA VAL A 47 -8.21 -3.07 -9.58
C VAL A 47 -9.36 -2.54 -10.44
N ASP A 48 -10.53 -2.37 -9.83
CA ASP A 48 -11.71 -1.78 -10.49
C ASP A 48 -11.39 -0.33 -10.92
N GLY A 49 -11.61 -0.01 -12.19
CA GLY A 49 -11.28 1.29 -12.79
C GLY A 49 -9.94 1.33 -13.55
N GLY A 50 -9.32 0.18 -13.80
CA GLY A 50 -7.97 0.04 -14.38
C GLY A 50 -7.72 0.62 -15.78
N ASP A 51 -8.73 1.13 -16.49
CA ASP A 51 -8.58 1.92 -17.70
C ASP A 51 -8.52 3.44 -17.45
N ARG A 52 -9.02 3.90 -16.29
CA ARG A 52 -9.18 5.32 -15.95
C ARG A 52 -8.36 5.78 -14.75
N PHE A 53 -8.13 4.93 -13.76
CA PHE A 53 -7.48 5.29 -12.51
C PHE A 53 -6.46 4.25 -12.06
N GLY A 54 -5.21 4.68 -11.88
CA GLY A 54 -4.15 3.86 -11.30
C GLY A 54 -4.25 3.78 -9.77
N VAL A 55 -3.64 2.74 -9.20
CA VAL A 55 -3.39 2.63 -7.75
C VAL A 55 -2.43 3.73 -7.33
N SER A 56 -2.78 4.48 -6.27
CA SER A 56 -2.00 5.63 -5.77
C SER A 56 -1.49 5.44 -4.35
N ALA A 57 -2.18 4.64 -3.52
CA ALA A 57 -1.76 4.36 -2.15
C ALA A 57 -2.07 2.90 -1.79
N VAL A 58 -1.19 2.26 -1.01
CA VAL A 58 -1.39 0.90 -0.48
C VAL A 58 -0.85 0.82 0.94
N VAL A 59 -1.60 0.21 1.86
CA VAL A 59 -1.15 0.01 3.25
C VAL A 59 -1.72 -1.28 3.82
N PHE A 60 -0.90 -2.03 4.58
CA PHE A 60 -1.39 -3.13 5.40
C PHE A 60 -2.10 -2.61 6.66
N ASP A 61 -3.23 -3.20 7.00
CA ASP A 61 -3.93 -2.89 8.22
C ASP A 61 -3.23 -3.51 9.43
N LYS A 62 -2.97 -2.69 10.46
CA LYS A 62 -2.30 -3.12 11.69
C LYS A 62 -3.22 -3.90 12.64
N TYR A 63 -4.52 -3.92 12.40
CA TYR A 63 -5.53 -4.42 13.36
C TYR A 63 -6.41 -5.54 12.81
N GLU A 64 -6.53 -5.67 11.50
CA GLU A 64 -7.30 -6.71 10.83
C GLU A 64 -6.47 -7.30 9.68
N GLU A 65 -6.79 -8.50 9.19
CA GLU A 65 -6.10 -9.10 8.04
C GLU A 65 -6.54 -8.49 6.71
N LEU A 66 -6.39 -7.17 6.59
CA LEU A 66 -6.76 -6.38 5.44
C LEU A 66 -5.53 -5.68 4.83
N ILE A 67 -5.53 -5.55 3.51
CA ILE A 67 -4.73 -4.57 2.79
C ILE A 67 -5.66 -3.54 2.17
N TRP A 68 -5.34 -2.26 2.35
CA TRP A 68 -6.08 -1.14 1.80
C TRP A 68 -5.38 -0.61 0.56
N MET A 69 -6.17 -0.27 -0.46
CA MET A 69 -5.71 0.35 -1.69
C MET A 69 -6.56 1.58 -1.96
N GLY A 70 -5.89 2.69 -2.27
CA GLY A 70 -6.50 3.91 -2.80
C GLY A 70 -6.11 4.12 -4.26
N ASN A 71 -6.98 4.79 -5.03
CA ASN A 71 -6.71 5.12 -6.43
C ASN A 71 -6.80 6.61 -6.74
N GLN A 72 -6.40 6.96 -7.96
CA GLN A 72 -6.41 8.32 -8.50
C GLN A 72 -7.81 8.96 -8.61
N GLY A 73 -8.87 8.14 -8.64
CA GLY A 73 -10.26 8.59 -8.70
C GLY A 73 -10.93 8.74 -7.34
N GLY A 74 -10.17 8.71 -6.25
CA GLY A 74 -10.71 8.91 -4.90
C GLY A 74 -11.44 7.70 -4.32
N HIS A 75 -11.27 6.52 -4.89
CA HIS A 75 -11.83 5.27 -4.33
C HIS A 75 -10.82 4.57 -3.42
N VAL A 76 -11.35 3.93 -2.39
CA VAL A 76 -10.61 3.04 -1.49
C VAL A 76 -11.27 1.67 -1.48
N THR A 77 -10.47 0.61 -1.59
CA THR A 77 -10.89 -0.79 -1.50
C THR A 77 -10.00 -1.54 -0.51
N SER A 78 -10.58 -2.43 0.29
CA SER A 78 -9.85 -3.39 1.11
C SER A 78 -9.96 -4.80 0.55
N TYR A 79 -8.90 -5.58 0.76
CA TYR A 79 -8.83 -6.99 0.42
C TYR A 79 -8.42 -7.80 1.66
N TYR A 80 -9.12 -8.90 1.92
CA TYR A 80 -8.93 -9.79 3.04
C TYR A 80 -8.01 -10.96 2.68
N GLY A 81 -7.03 -11.19 3.56
CA GLY A 81 -6.17 -12.36 3.54
C GLY A 81 -5.27 -12.50 2.30
N PRO A 82 -4.51 -13.61 2.22
CA PRO A 82 -3.50 -13.83 1.18
C PRO A 82 -4.10 -14.06 -0.22
N THR A 83 -5.38 -14.44 -0.31
CA THR A 83 -6.11 -14.62 -1.57
C THR A 83 -6.66 -13.31 -2.12
N MET A 84 -6.47 -12.19 -1.40
CA MET A 84 -6.93 -10.85 -1.79
C MET A 84 -8.44 -10.80 -2.08
N GLN A 85 -9.25 -11.42 -1.22
CA GLN A 85 -10.71 -11.37 -1.36
C GLN A 85 -11.21 -9.96 -1.08
N LYS A 86 -11.85 -9.29 -2.05
CA LYS A 86 -12.42 -7.96 -1.84
C LYS A 86 -13.37 -7.94 -0.64
N TYR A 87 -13.14 -7.03 0.31
CA TYR A 87 -13.91 -6.91 1.55
C TYR A 87 -14.85 -5.70 1.52
N THR A 88 -14.33 -4.49 1.48
CA THR A 88 -15.13 -3.26 1.33
C THR A 88 -14.58 -2.34 0.25
N SER A 89 -15.45 -1.51 -0.35
CA SER A 89 -15.09 -0.55 -1.39
C SER A 89 -16.00 0.67 -1.29
N PHE A 90 -15.43 1.87 -1.29
CA PHE A 90 -16.17 3.12 -1.15
C PHE A 90 -15.42 4.30 -1.76
N GLN A 91 -16.18 5.33 -2.13
CA GLN A 91 -15.63 6.58 -2.64
C GLN A 91 -15.33 7.55 -1.48
N VAL A 92 -14.07 7.98 -1.38
CA VAL A 92 -13.59 8.99 -0.43
C VAL A 92 -13.70 10.39 -1.02
N HIS A 93 -13.38 10.58 -2.30
CA HIS A 93 -13.56 11.85 -2.99
C HIS A 93 -14.11 11.62 -4.40
N GLU A 94 -14.84 12.60 -4.92
CA GLU A 94 -15.47 12.51 -6.25
C GLU A 94 -14.45 12.51 -7.38
N SER A 95 -13.33 13.20 -7.17
CA SER A 95 -12.34 13.50 -8.22
C SER A 95 -10.89 13.60 -7.76
N GLU A 96 -10.60 13.49 -6.46
CA GLU A 96 -9.25 13.68 -5.95
C GLU A 96 -8.61 12.33 -5.66
N GLU A 97 -7.34 12.21 -6.06
CA GLU A 97 -6.50 11.06 -5.75
C GLU A 97 -6.42 10.81 -4.24
N VAL A 98 -6.47 9.53 -3.86
CA VAL A 98 -6.08 9.09 -2.52
C VAL A 98 -4.57 9.19 -2.42
N ARG A 99 -4.09 10.10 -1.57
CA ARG A 99 -2.67 10.41 -1.38
C ARG A 99 -1.99 9.48 -0.39
N ASP A 100 -2.67 9.17 0.70
CA ASP A 100 -2.11 8.34 1.78
C ASP A 100 -3.23 7.69 2.61
N ILE A 101 -2.91 6.59 3.28
CA ILE A 101 -3.83 5.86 4.15
C ILE A 101 -3.08 5.44 5.42
N ILE A 102 -3.63 5.79 6.59
CA ILE A 102 -3.18 5.26 7.89
C ILE A 102 -4.27 4.44 8.54
N THR A 103 -3.90 3.29 9.07
CA THR A 103 -4.79 2.43 9.87
C THR A 103 -4.65 2.74 11.35
N VAL A 104 -5.79 2.92 12.01
CA VAL A 104 -5.92 3.08 13.46
C VAL A 104 -6.86 2.02 14.00
N GLU A 105 -6.92 1.83 15.32
CA GLU A 105 -7.77 0.78 15.89
C GLU A 105 -9.25 0.95 15.48
N GLN A 106 -9.76 2.19 15.44
CA GLN A 106 -11.16 2.46 15.12
C GLN A 106 -11.49 2.48 13.60
N GLY A 107 -10.50 2.32 12.72
CA GLY A 107 -10.70 2.36 11.28
C GLY A 107 -9.49 2.83 10.49
N ILE A 108 -9.74 3.61 9.44
CA ILE A 108 -8.69 4.20 8.60
C ILE A 108 -8.89 5.69 8.44
N TYR A 109 -7.79 6.43 8.37
CA TYR A 109 -7.73 7.79 7.88
C TYR A 109 -7.20 7.79 6.46
N VAL A 110 -7.93 8.43 5.55
CA VAL A 110 -7.62 8.52 4.13
C VAL A 110 -7.41 9.99 3.78
N LEU A 111 -6.21 10.32 3.30
CA LEU A 111 -5.84 11.66 2.88
C LEU A 111 -6.06 11.81 1.38
N THR A 112 -6.70 12.90 0.97
CA THR A 112 -6.64 13.42 -0.40
C THR A 112 -5.94 14.77 -0.40
N LYS A 113 -5.93 15.45 -1.54
CA LYS A 113 -5.40 16.81 -1.66
C LYS A 113 -6.03 17.77 -0.64
N SER A 114 -7.36 17.72 -0.47
CA SER A 114 -8.12 18.72 0.29
C SER A 114 -8.83 18.20 1.54
N ILE A 115 -8.90 16.88 1.75
CA ILE A 115 -9.60 16.30 2.91
C ILE A 115 -8.83 15.20 3.61
N LEU A 116 -9.15 15.01 4.88
CA LEU A 116 -8.81 13.80 5.62
C LEU A 116 -10.10 13.11 6.08
N ARG A 117 -10.41 11.93 5.52
CA ARG A 117 -11.62 11.16 5.85
C ARG A 117 -11.32 10.03 6.83
N HIS A 118 -12.06 9.98 7.93
CA HIS A 118 -12.10 8.82 8.80
C HIS A 118 -13.23 7.86 8.36
N GLN A 119 -12.90 6.60 8.10
CA GLN A 119 -13.84 5.55 7.72
C GLN A 119 -13.64 4.34 8.62
N ILE A 120 -14.72 3.70 9.09
CA ILE A 120 -14.58 2.38 9.71
C ILE A 120 -14.34 1.32 8.63
N ARG A 121 -13.74 0.18 9.00
CA ARG A 121 -13.40 -0.92 8.07
C ARG A 121 -14.59 -1.50 7.31
N ARG A 122 -15.79 -1.42 7.91
CA ARG A 122 -17.08 -1.77 7.28
C ARG A 122 -17.59 -0.73 6.26
N GLY A 123 -16.81 0.31 5.97
CA GLY A 123 -17.12 1.30 4.94
C GLY A 123 -18.02 2.46 5.37
N ILE A 124 -18.34 2.64 6.66
CA ILE A 124 -19.17 3.77 7.12
C ILE A 124 -18.29 5.01 7.40
N PRO A 125 -18.58 6.18 6.81
CA PRO A 125 -17.86 7.42 7.12
C PRO A 125 -18.13 7.84 8.57
N LYS A 126 -17.08 8.25 9.28
CA LYS A 126 -17.20 8.78 10.65
C LYS A 126 -17.03 10.28 10.71
N HIS A 127 -16.00 10.79 10.05
CA HIS A 127 -15.68 12.20 10.06
C HIS A 127 -14.93 12.58 8.78
N THR A 128 -15.09 13.82 8.32
CA THR A 128 -14.28 14.39 7.23
C THR A 128 -13.74 15.72 7.70
N PHE A 129 -12.44 15.79 7.88
CA PHE A 129 -11.73 17.00 8.25
C PHE A 129 -11.38 17.80 6.99
N ARG A 130 -11.58 19.12 7.07
CA ARG A 130 -11.24 20.11 6.05
C ARG A 130 -10.67 21.33 6.76
N SER A 131 -9.67 21.95 6.15
CA SER A 131 -9.14 23.22 6.63
C SER A 131 -8.74 24.11 5.46
N SER A 132 -8.84 25.42 5.63
CA SER A 132 -8.24 26.40 4.71
C SER A 132 -6.72 26.28 4.65
N ASN A 133 -6.11 25.60 5.62
CA ASN A 133 -4.69 25.30 5.64
C ASN A 133 -4.29 24.07 4.80
N MET A 134 -5.25 23.32 4.25
CA MET A 134 -4.98 22.20 3.34
C MET A 134 -5.01 22.69 1.89
N THR A 135 -3.85 22.91 1.27
CA THR A 135 -3.78 23.40 -0.11
C THR A 135 -3.46 22.30 -1.10
N ASP A 136 -2.44 21.49 -0.83
CA ASP A 136 -2.06 20.37 -1.68
C ASP A 136 -1.40 19.25 -0.88
N MET A 137 -2.17 18.58 -0.02
CA MET A 137 -1.65 17.56 0.88
C MET A 137 -1.18 16.33 0.11
N GLN A 138 -0.09 15.72 0.58
CA GLN A 138 0.60 14.59 -0.06
C GLN A 138 0.83 13.40 0.87
N CYS A 139 1.06 13.63 2.16
CA CYS A 139 1.49 12.58 3.08
C CYS A 139 0.92 12.74 4.48
N LEU A 140 0.79 11.60 5.17
CA LEU A 140 0.24 11.48 6.51
C LEU A 140 1.22 10.72 7.41
N TYR A 141 1.34 11.12 8.67
CA TYR A 141 2.11 10.40 9.67
C TYR A 141 1.39 10.37 11.01
N GLN A 142 1.34 9.21 11.66
CA GLN A 142 0.75 9.08 12.98
C GLN A 142 1.83 9.27 14.05
N VAL A 143 1.78 10.42 14.73
CA VAL A 143 2.72 10.76 15.82
C VAL A 143 2.36 10.01 17.10
N SER A 144 1.07 9.87 17.37
CA SER A 144 0.54 9.14 18.53
C SER A 144 -0.86 8.59 18.20
N PRO A 145 -1.47 7.76 19.08
CA PRO A 145 -2.83 7.27 18.86
C PRO A 145 -3.87 8.37 18.62
N THR A 146 -3.63 9.59 19.09
CA THR A 146 -4.56 10.73 19.02
C THR A 146 -4.04 11.88 18.18
N LYS A 147 -2.89 11.74 17.50
CA LYS A 147 -2.27 12.82 16.73
C LYS A 147 -1.77 12.35 15.37
N LEU A 148 -2.18 13.09 14.34
CA LEU A 148 -1.70 12.94 12.97
C LEU A 148 -0.93 14.19 12.54
N VAL A 149 0.07 14.03 11.70
CA VAL A 149 0.75 15.11 10.99
C VAL A 149 0.47 14.94 9.50
N MET A 150 0.07 16.03 8.85
CA MET A 150 -0.17 16.09 7.42
C MET A 150 0.83 17.05 6.77
N GLY A 151 1.44 16.61 5.67
CA GLY A 151 2.35 17.41 4.84
C GLY A 151 1.85 17.50 3.40
N GLY A 152 2.30 18.52 2.67
CA GLY A 152 1.91 18.75 1.29
C GLY A 152 2.82 19.73 0.56
N HIS A 153 2.46 20.10 -0.68
CA HIS A 153 3.12 21.18 -1.43
C HIS A 153 2.73 22.55 -0.88
N GLN A 154 3.29 22.88 0.28
CA GLN A 154 3.06 24.10 1.04
C GLN A 154 4.18 24.29 2.08
N GLU A 155 4.29 25.49 2.64
CA GLU A 155 5.33 25.86 3.64
C GLU A 155 4.93 25.53 5.09
N LYS A 156 3.96 24.63 5.29
CA LYS A 156 3.44 24.30 6.62
C LYS A 156 3.04 22.83 6.73
N LEU A 157 3.31 22.26 7.90
CA LEU A 157 2.71 21.00 8.33
C LEU A 157 1.50 21.28 9.21
N LEU A 158 0.56 20.34 9.23
CA LEU A 158 -0.62 20.42 10.07
C LEU A 158 -0.59 19.25 11.04
N GLU A 159 -0.50 19.53 12.34
CA GLU A 159 -0.72 18.52 13.38
C GLU A 159 -2.19 18.55 13.79
N LEU A 160 -2.89 17.42 13.65
CA LEU A 160 -4.31 17.27 13.97
C LEU A 160 -4.47 16.42 15.23
N ASP A 161 -5.13 16.98 16.24
CA ASP A 161 -5.63 16.24 17.41
C ASP A 161 -6.95 15.54 17.04
N LEU A 162 -6.96 14.20 17.06
CA LEU A 162 -8.11 13.39 16.63
C LEU A 162 -9.27 13.38 17.63
N ASN A 163 -9.03 13.73 18.90
CA ASN A 163 -10.09 13.79 19.90
C ASN A 163 -10.83 15.13 19.81
N LYS A 164 -10.08 16.21 19.58
CA LYS A 164 -10.62 17.57 19.50
C LYS A 164 -11.02 17.96 18.08
N MET A 165 -10.53 17.23 17.08
CA MET A 165 -10.59 17.59 15.67
C MET A 165 -10.09 19.02 15.42
N ALA A 166 -8.99 19.38 16.09
CA ALA A 166 -8.40 20.71 16.04
C ALA A 166 -6.96 20.61 15.53
N GLU A 167 -6.61 21.47 14.57
CA GLU A 167 -5.27 21.52 14.00
C GLU A 167 -4.37 22.57 14.67
N THR A 168 -3.08 22.28 14.67
CA THR A 168 -2.00 23.23 14.96
C THR A 168 -1.13 23.35 13.71
N VAL A 169 -0.88 24.58 13.27
CA VAL A 169 -0.04 24.86 12.10
C VAL A 169 1.42 24.93 12.53
N ILE A 170 2.27 24.13 11.89
CA ILE A 170 3.72 24.11 12.10
C ILE A 170 4.36 24.74 10.88
N ALA A 171 4.88 25.96 11.03
CA ALA A 171 5.60 26.65 9.97
C ALA A 171 6.91 25.93 9.64
N ARG A 172 7.25 25.86 8.35
CA ARG A 172 8.53 25.35 7.85
C ARG A 172 9.27 26.42 7.07
N GLN A 173 10.59 26.34 7.07
CA GLN A 173 11.44 27.22 6.27
C GLN A 173 11.55 26.76 4.80
N GLU A 174 11.33 25.46 4.56
CA GLU A 174 11.38 24.85 3.24
C GLU A 174 9.97 24.60 2.71
N GLU A 175 9.77 24.90 1.43
CA GLU A 175 8.53 24.64 0.73
C GLU A 175 8.40 23.16 0.37
N GLY A 176 7.23 22.60 0.63
CA GLY A 176 6.86 21.28 0.16
C GLY A 176 7.24 20.12 1.08
N CYS A 177 6.41 19.08 1.04
CA CYS A 177 6.59 17.86 1.80
C CYS A 177 5.85 16.72 1.11
N ALA A 178 6.60 15.89 0.38
CA ALA A 178 6.04 14.73 -0.33
C ALA A 178 5.88 13.50 0.57
N VAL A 179 6.76 13.31 1.57
CA VAL A 179 6.75 12.15 2.47
C VAL A 179 7.10 12.58 3.88
N VAL A 180 6.36 12.08 4.87
CA VAL A 180 6.70 12.17 6.31
C VAL A 180 6.80 10.75 6.86
N ARG A 181 7.89 10.46 7.59
CA ARG A 181 8.12 9.18 8.25
C ARG A 181 8.90 9.39 9.54
N SER A 182 8.89 8.41 10.44
CA SER A 182 9.79 8.41 11.59
C SER A 182 11.25 8.36 11.13
N GLY A 183 12.10 9.15 11.77
CA GLY A 183 13.55 8.92 11.75
C GLY A 183 13.84 7.63 12.52
N GLY A 184 14.62 6.73 11.93
CA GLY A 184 15.05 5.49 12.58
C GLY A 184 16.00 5.71 13.73
#